data_AF-A0AAF0TTP6-F1
#
_entry.id   AF-A0AAF0TTP6-F1
#
_cell.length_a   1.000
_cell.length_b   1.000
_cell.length_c   1.000
_cell.angle_alpha   90.00
_cell.angle_beta   90.00
_cell.angle_gamma   90.00
#
_symmetry.space_group_name_H-M   'P 1'
#
loop_
_entity.id
_entity.type
_entity.pdbx_description
1 polymer ?
#
loop_
_entity_poly.entity_id
_entity_poly.type
_entity_poly.pdbx_seq_one_letter_code
_entity_poly.pdbx_strand_id
1 'polypeptide(L)'
;MIYDRNVALVFRQVSFSAFRKDVVNVVDIMERLKNEENQIALDVDLIRDLIFALALICANVLLSYSDLEQFEDVMTSIREQVKDLFQSILVKVDSKYNMPQVIGSLLDNIDDCISSCPHSTSMTEEELDFLLLNLHHISKFLAEKKFPLVTQYEILQNVCGNVRDFHRFIVNGCIEHESVEYVVLPQFQLMAERVGLFLWECHTQSELDEDDQTDKHSHLIMLEHLLLKIVPIELELMHICYTNLKSSTSAEVGRFIKQILETFPDILREYLIHLQKHMVTVINPSISGTRNIHVMMDFLLIILTDMPTDLIHHDTFFDLLARVGALTREVSNLIWDLEKKSMKKESTTETNRTTLDLLKDIELLKEDLKYVYLKVPDSSQCCFPMSDGPLFMHLLKRHLNDLLDSNAYSIALIKEEIGQVKQDLEFIRSFFVNFEEELYKDLWARVLTVAYEAKDVIDSIIDSKVV
;
A
#
# COMPACT_ATOMS: atom_id res chain seq x y z
N MET A 1 -22.54 -31.98 27.90
CA MET A 1 -21.28 -31.29 27.54
C MET A 1 -21.45 -29.80 27.20
N ILE A 2 -22.46 -29.10 27.72
CA ILE A 2 -22.61 -27.64 27.54
C ILE A 2 -22.01 -26.85 28.72
N TYR A 3 -21.87 -27.51 29.89
CA TYR A 3 -21.38 -26.89 31.12
C TYR A 3 -19.87 -26.62 31.14
N ASP A 4 -19.09 -27.31 30.28
CA ASP A 4 -17.62 -27.23 30.26
C ASP A 4 -17.09 -26.07 29.42
N ARG A 5 -17.76 -25.76 28.29
CA ARG A 5 -17.32 -24.74 27.34
C ARG A 5 -17.37 -23.33 27.92
N ASN A 6 -18.39 -23.04 28.75
CA ASN A 6 -18.53 -21.73 29.39
C ASN A 6 -17.48 -21.51 30.48
N VAL A 7 -17.09 -22.57 31.21
CA VAL A 7 -16.03 -22.48 32.22
C VAL A 7 -14.67 -22.27 31.56
N ALA A 8 -14.38 -23.00 30.48
CA ALA A 8 -13.16 -22.82 29.69
C ALA A 8 -13.05 -21.41 29.07
N LEU A 9 -14.16 -20.85 28.58
CA LEU A 9 -14.20 -19.48 28.03
C LEU A 9 -13.91 -18.42 29.11
N VAL A 10 -14.54 -18.54 30.29
CA VAL A 10 -14.30 -17.62 31.41
C VAL A 10 -12.86 -17.73 31.90
N PHE A 11 -12.32 -18.95 32.01
CA PHE A 11 -10.94 -19.18 32.40
C PHE A 11 -9.94 -18.55 31.41
N ARG A 12 -10.19 -18.70 30.09
CA ARG A 12 -9.40 -18.04 29.04
C ARG A 12 -9.43 -16.52 29.19
N GLN A 13 -10.61 -15.92 29.39
CA GLN A 13 -10.73 -14.46 29.53
C GLN A 13 -9.96 -13.93 30.74
N VAL A 14 -10.04 -14.63 31.87
CA VAL A 14 -9.29 -14.25 33.08
C VAL A 14 -7.78 -14.39 32.86
N SER A 15 -7.35 -15.50 32.25
CA SER A 15 -5.93 -15.76 31.96
C SER A 15 -5.38 -14.75 30.95
N PHE A 16 -6.12 -14.46 29.88
CA PHE A 16 -5.74 -13.46 28.87
C PHE A 16 -5.68 -12.05 29.48
N SER A 17 -6.62 -11.66 30.33
CA SER A 17 -6.61 -10.34 30.98
C SER A 17 -5.38 -10.16 31.88
N ALA A 18 -5.03 -11.18 32.66
CA ALA A 18 -3.82 -11.18 33.48
C ALA A 18 -2.55 -11.12 32.62
N PHE A 19 -2.46 -11.99 31.61
CA PHE A 19 -1.36 -12.01 30.64
C PHE A 19 -1.17 -10.66 29.94
N ARG A 20 -2.23 -10.09 29.36
CA ARG A 20 -2.22 -8.78 28.69
C ARG A 20 -1.68 -7.69 29.61
N LYS A 21 -2.16 -7.66 30.86
CA LYS A 21 -1.72 -6.68 31.86
C LYS A 21 -0.22 -6.80 32.15
N ASP A 22 0.30 -8.01 32.30
CA ASP A 22 1.71 -8.24 32.58
C ASP A 22 2.60 -7.88 31.39
N VAL A 23 2.18 -8.21 30.16
CA VAL A 23 2.88 -7.79 28.94
C VAL A 23 2.94 -6.26 28.86
N VAL A 24 1.80 -5.57 29.03
CA VAL A 24 1.76 -4.10 29.00
C VAL A 24 2.68 -3.51 30.06
N ASN A 25 2.68 -4.04 31.28
CA ASN A 25 3.57 -3.59 32.35
C ASN A 25 5.04 -3.77 31.98
N VAL A 26 5.42 -4.92 31.41
CA VAL A 26 6.80 -5.18 30.99
C VAL A 26 7.21 -4.24 29.87
N VAL A 27 6.39 -4.09 28.83
CA VAL A 27 6.69 -3.20 27.69
C VAL A 27 6.88 -1.75 28.18
N ASP A 28 6.04 -1.28 29.10
CA ASP A 28 6.17 0.04 29.73
C ASP A 28 7.46 0.19 30.54
N ILE A 29 7.90 -0.87 31.24
CA ILE A 29 9.20 -0.86 31.92
C ILE A 29 10.34 -0.79 30.90
N MET A 30 10.27 -1.59 29.83
CA MET A 30 11.30 -1.63 28.79
C MET A 30 11.45 -0.31 28.06
N GLU A 31 10.35 0.34 27.69
CA GLU A 31 10.40 1.68 27.07
C GLU A 31 10.93 2.74 28.03
N ARG A 32 10.64 2.64 29.34
CA ARG A 32 11.27 3.53 30.34
C ARG A 32 12.77 3.30 30.44
N LEU A 33 13.20 2.04 30.51
CA LEU A 33 14.62 1.68 30.58
C LEU A 33 15.39 2.19 29.35
N LYS A 34 14.79 2.07 28.16
CA LYS A 34 15.36 2.59 26.90
C LYS A 34 15.58 4.10 26.90
N ASN A 35 14.79 4.86 27.67
CA ASN A 35 14.82 6.32 27.71
C ASN A 35 15.55 6.90 28.94
N GLU A 36 16.07 6.07 29.86
CA GLU A 36 16.81 6.56 31.04
C GLU A 36 18.26 6.94 30.69
N GLU A 37 18.60 8.23 30.77
CA GLU A 37 19.94 8.79 30.43
C GLU A 37 21.11 8.27 31.27
N ASN A 38 20.85 7.60 32.41
CA ASN A 38 21.86 7.30 33.43
C ASN A 38 22.13 5.79 33.68
N GLN A 39 21.58 4.89 32.86
CA GLN A 39 21.90 3.46 32.98
C GLN A 39 23.05 3.05 32.06
N ILE A 40 23.78 2.00 32.48
CA ILE A 40 24.72 1.22 31.66
C ILE A 40 24.09 1.07 30.28
N ALA A 41 24.83 1.34 29.20
CA ALA A 41 24.37 1.24 27.82
C ALA A 41 23.61 -0.07 27.61
N LEU A 42 22.30 -0.01 27.82
CA LEU A 42 21.44 -1.16 27.70
C LEU A 42 21.33 -1.38 26.22
N ASP A 43 21.54 -2.63 25.84
CA ASP A 43 21.52 -2.97 24.44
C ASP A 43 20.09 -2.76 23.94
N VAL A 44 19.90 -1.68 23.17
CA VAL A 44 18.61 -1.31 22.59
C VAL A 44 18.11 -2.44 21.70
N ASP A 45 19.01 -3.25 21.15
CA ASP A 45 18.64 -4.42 20.38
C ASP A 45 18.09 -5.54 21.28
N LEU A 46 18.65 -5.79 22.47
CA LEU A 46 18.06 -6.75 23.44
C LEU A 46 16.64 -6.37 23.87
N ILE A 47 16.40 -5.08 24.14
CA ILE A 47 15.04 -4.60 24.48
C ILE A 47 14.09 -4.84 23.30
N ARG A 48 14.56 -4.57 22.09
CA ARG A 48 13.77 -4.71 20.88
C ARG A 48 13.45 -6.18 20.59
N ASP A 49 14.41 -7.07 20.75
CA ASP A 49 14.25 -8.52 20.60
C ASP A 49 13.25 -9.08 21.63
N LEU A 50 13.30 -8.59 22.88
CA LEU A 50 12.33 -8.95 23.90
C LEU A 50 10.91 -8.50 23.52
N ILE A 51 10.75 -7.25 23.09
CA ILE A 51 9.44 -6.73 22.65
C ILE A 51 8.92 -7.54 21.45
N PHE A 52 9.79 -7.90 20.51
CA PHE A 52 9.44 -8.75 19.37
C PHE A 52 8.98 -10.14 19.81
N ALA A 53 9.72 -10.82 20.68
CA ALA A 53 9.36 -12.14 21.19
C ALA A 53 8.04 -12.11 21.98
N LEU A 54 7.82 -11.07 22.79
CA LEU A 54 6.54 -10.88 23.48
C LEU A 54 5.39 -10.62 22.50
N ALA A 55 5.62 -9.84 21.44
CA ALA A 55 4.60 -9.59 20.44
C ALA A 55 4.21 -10.88 19.69
N LEU A 56 5.17 -11.75 19.38
CA LEU A 56 4.91 -13.09 18.83
C LEU A 56 4.03 -13.92 19.77
N ILE A 57 4.39 -14.01 21.06
CA ILE A 57 3.57 -14.74 22.04
C ILE A 57 2.15 -14.18 22.07
N CYS A 58 1.99 -12.85 22.13
CA CYS A 58 0.68 -12.22 22.17
C CYS A 58 -0.19 -12.54 20.94
N ALA A 59 0.40 -12.41 19.74
CA ALA A 59 -0.31 -12.69 18.50
C ALA A 59 -0.74 -14.17 18.42
N ASN A 60 0.17 -15.08 18.79
CA ASN A 60 -0.06 -16.52 18.69
C ASN A 60 -1.06 -17.03 19.74
N VAL A 61 -1.03 -16.51 20.97
CA VAL A 61 -2.05 -16.82 22.00
C VAL A 61 -3.45 -16.42 21.52
N LEU A 62 -3.57 -15.28 20.83
CA LEU A 62 -4.84 -14.81 20.30
C LEU A 62 -5.30 -15.61 19.09
N LEU A 63 -4.38 -16.13 18.28
CA LEU A 63 -4.63 -16.92 17.07
C LEU A 63 -4.62 -18.44 17.30
N SER A 64 -4.51 -18.90 18.55
CA SER A 64 -4.45 -20.32 18.87
C SER A 64 -5.71 -21.11 18.47
N TYR A 65 -6.82 -20.42 18.16
CA TYR A 65 -8.02 -21.04 17.62
C TYR A 65 -7.87 -21.49 16.15
N SER A 66 -6.84 -21.06 15.44
CA SER A 66 -6.58 -21.39 14.03
C SER A 66 -5.81 -22.70 13.83
N ASP A 67 -5.79 -23.59 14.84
CA ASP A 67 -5.15 -24.92 14.82
C ASP A 67 -3.69 -24.90 14.35
N LEU A 68 -2.89 -24.03 14.96
CA LEU A 68 -1.46 -23.86 14.66
C LEU A 68 -0.68 -25.17 14.93
N GLU A 69 -0.01 -25.69 13.91
CA GLU A 69 0.79 -26.92 14.02
C GLU A 69 1.95 -26.72 15.01
N GLN A 70 2.17 -27.70 15.90
CA GLN A 70 3.22 -27.66 16.94
C GLN A 70 3.10 -26.45 17.88
N PHE A 71 1.88 -25.93 18.10
CA PHE A 71 1.64 -24.74 18.92
C PHE A 71 2.36 -24.77 20.27
N GLU A 72 2.18 -25.84 21.05
CA GLU A 72 2.77 -25.96 22.39
C GLU A 72 4.31 -25.94 22.35
N ASP A 73 4.92 -26.68 21.42
CA ASP A 73 6.37 -26.77 21.28
C ASP A 73 6.98 -25.42 20.87
N VAL A 74 6.42 -24.79 19.83
CA VAL A 74 6.90 -23.49 19.31
C VAL A 74 6.69 -22.38 20.35
N MET A 75 5.53 -22.33 21.00
CA MET A 75 5.28 -21.33 22.05
C MET A 75 6.19 -21.52 23.25
N THR A 76 6.50 -22.77 23.63
CA THR A 76 7.48 -23.07 24.69
C THR A 76 8.88 -22.61 24.30
N SER A 77 9.29 -22.81 23.04
CA SER A 77 10.55 -22.29 22.50
C SER A 77 10.64 -20.76 22.64
N ILE A 78 9.63 -20.03 22.16
CA ILE A 78 9.59 -18.56 22.24
C ILE A 78 9.57 -18.09 23.70
N ARG A 79 8.85 -18.80 24.57
CA ARG A 79 8.78 -18.52 26.02
C ARG A 79 10.14 -18.68 26.71
N GLU A 80 10.96 -19.67 26.32
CA GLU A 80 12.33 -19.77 26.81
C GLU A 80 13.24 -18.65 26.24
N GLN A 81 13.08 -18.27 24.97
CA GLN A 81 13.79 -17.11 24.40
C GLN A 81 13.50 -15.82 25.20
N VAL A 82 12.23 -15.57 25.54
CA VAL A 82 11.81 -14.44 26.38
C VAL A 82 12.50 -14.48 27.74
N LYS A 83 12.55 -15.66 28.37
CA LYS A 83 13.21 -15.85 29.67
C LYS A 83 14.72 -15.58 29.60
N ASP A 84 15.39 -16.00 28.53
CA ASP A 84 16.83 -15.76 28.33
C ASP A 84 17.15 -14.28 28.05
N LEU A 85 16.30 -13.61 27.28
CA LEU A 85 16.38 -12.16 27.05
C LEU A 85 16.18 -11.39 28.35
N PHE A 86 15.21 -11.79 29.17
CA PHE A 86 15.01 -11.21 30.49
C PHE A 86 16.21 -11.40 31.40
N GLN A 87 16.81 -12.59 31.46
CA GLN A 87 18.01 -12.83 32.26
C GLN A 87 19.16 -11.91 31.80
N SER A 88 19.32 -11.75 30.49
CA SER A 88 20.34 -10.87 29.90
C SER A 88 20.13 -9.40 30.24
N ILE A 89 18.88 -8.95 30.32
CA ILE A 89 18.51 -7.59 30.74
C ILE A 89 18.68 -7.41 32.25
N LEU A 90 18.22 -8.37 33.06
CA LEU A 90 18.29 -8.33 34.53
C LEU A 90 19.71 -8.21 35.06
N VAL A 91 20.70 -8.85 34.41
CA VAL A 91 22.12 -8.73 34.77
C VAL A 91 22.61 -7.27 34.67
N LYS A 92 21.97 -6.45 33.82
CA LYS A 92 22.37 -5.07 33.51
C LYS A 92 21.55 -4.00 34.24
N VAL A 93 20.38 -4.34 34.80
CA VAL A 93 19.41 -3.39 35.38
C VAL A 93 19.41 -3.46 36.91
N ASP A 94 19.40 -2.30 37.58
CA ASP A 94 19.25 -2.21 39.03
C ASP A 94 17.82 -2.63 39.49
N SER A 95 17.71 -3.16 40.70
CA SER A 95 16.53 -3.75 41.34
C SER A 95 15.28 -2.85 41.49
N LYS A 96 15.31 -1.63 40.93
CA LYS A 96 14.32 -0.55 41.05
C LYS A 96 12.89 -0.91 40.63
N TYR A 97 12.68 -1.89 39.75
CA TYR A 97 11.36 -2.19 39.17
C TYR A 97 10.70 -3.48 39.69
N ASN A 98 11.23 -4.12 40.74
CA ASN A 98 10.76 -5.46 41.18
C ASN A 98 10.71 -6.48 40.02
N MET A 99 11.64 -6.35 39.06
CA MET A 99 11.66 -7.13 37.82
C MET A 99 11.50 -8.64 38.02
N PRO A 100 12.14 -9.29 39.02
CA PRO A 100 11.98 -10.74 39.18
C PRO A 100 10.54 -11.20 39.43
N GLN A 101 9.75 -10.40 40.18
CA GLN A 101 8.35 -10.72 40.44
C GLN A 101 7.48 -10.49 39.20
N VAL A 102 7.72 -9.39 38.48
CA VAL A 102 6.99 -9.06 37.24
C VAL A 102 7.25 -10.12 36.17
N ILE A 103 8.52 -10.53 36.01
CA ILE A 103 8.92 -11.58 35.06
C ILE A 103 8.34 -12.93 35.45
N GLY A 104 8.39 -13.30 36.73
CA GLY A 104 7.79 -14.54 37.21
C GLY A 104 6.30 -14.62 36.89
N SER A 105 5.55 -13.57 37.24
CA SER A 105 4.11 -13.45 36.93
C SER A 105 3.82 -13.55 35.43
N LEU A 106 4.61 -12.87 34.59
CA LEU A 106 4.45 -12.94 33.14
C LEU A 106 4.71 -14.35 32.60
N LEU A 107 5.79 -15.01 33.04
CA LEU A 107 6.12 -16.36 32.57
C LEU A 107 5.07 -17.39 33.01
N ASP A 108 4.57 -17.28 34.25
CA ASP A 108 3.48 -18.13 34.74
C ASP A 108 2.20 -17.91 33.90
N ASN A 109 1.86 -16.65 33.59
CA ASN A 109 0.71 -16.33 32.74
C ASN A 109 0.89 -16.82 31.29
N ILE A 110 2.11 -16.83 30.76
CA ILE A 110 2.40 -17.42 29.44
C ILE A 110 2.17 -18.93 29.48
N ASP A 111 2.68 -19.62 30.51
CA ASP A 111 2.50 -21.06 30.68
C ASP A 111 1.01 -21.43 30.83
N ASP A 112 0.25 -20.62 31.56
CA ASP A 112 -1.21 -20.74 31.66
C ASP A 112 -1.88 -20.53 30.29
N CYS A 113 -1.44 -19.55 29.49
CA CYS A 113 -1.98 -19.34 28.14
C CYS A 113 -1.66 -20.51 27.19
N ILE A 114 -0.45 -21.06 27.23
CA ILE A 114 -0.04 -22.20 26.41
C ILE A 114 -0.89 -23.43 26.76
N SER A 115 -1.04 -23.71 28.05
CA SER A 115 -1.76 -24.90 28.54
C SER A 115 -3.29 -24.80 28.44
N SER A 116 -3.85 -23.58 28.52
CA SER A 116 -5.31 -23.40 28.58
C SER A 116 -6.00 -23.29 27.23
N CYS A 117 -5.27 -23.19 26.10
CA CYS A 117 -5.82 -22.84 24.78
C CYS A 117 -7.06 -23.66 24.34
N PRO A 118 -8.28 -23.08 24.36
CA PRO A 118 -9.48 -23.69 23.81
C PRO A 118 -9.99 -22.96 22.56
N HIS A 119 -10.64 -23.69 21.65
CA HIS A 119 -11.24 -23.14 20.42
C HIS A 119 -12.40 -22.16 20.72
N SER A 120 -12.08 -20.87 20.88
CA SER A 120 -13.07 -19.79 20.79
C SER A 120 -13.22 -19.39 19.32
N THR A 121 -14.44 -19.41 18.81
CA THR A 121 -14.75 -19.02 17.42
C THR A 121 -14.98 -17.52 17.26
N SER A 122 -14.92 -16.74 18.34
CA SER A 122 -15.17 -15.29 18.31
C SER A 122 -14.13 -14.54 19.14
N MET A 123 -13.50 -13.54 18.52
CA MET A 123 -12.59 -12.58 19.13
C MET A 123 -13.37 -11.33 19.54
N THR A 124 -13.12 -10.85 20.76
CA THR A 124 -13.65 -9.59 21.28
C THR A 124 -12.92 -8.39 20.65
N GLU A 125 -13.50 -7.20 20.73
CA GLU A 125 -12.87 -5.96 20.23
C GLU A 125 -11.54 -5.64 20.94
N GLU A 126 -11.46 -5.89 22.25
CA GLU A 126 -10.23 -5.72 23.04
C GLU A 126 -9.13 -6.72 22.62
N GLU A 127 -9.49 -7.97 22.36
CA GLU A 127 -8.56 -8.97 21.83
C GLU A 127 -8.08 -8.60 20.43
N LEU A 128 -8.98 -8.09 19.56
CA LEU A 128 -8.61 -7.65 18.21
C LEU A 128 -7.68 -6.44 18.23
N ASP A 129 -7.95 -5.43 19.05
CA ASP A 129 -7.08 -4.28 19.22
C ASP A 129 -5.68 -4.71 19.65
N PHE A 130 -5.62 -5.64 20.62
CA PHE A 130 -4.36 -6.20 21.10
C PHE A 130 -3.65 -7.03 20.02
N LEU A 131 -4.37 -7.81 19.21
CA LEU A 131 -3.78 -8.55 18.10
C LEU A 131 -3.16 -7.60 17.06
N LEU A 132 -3.92 -6.61 16.60
CA LEU A 132 -3.46 -5.64 15.59
C LEU A 132 -2.23 -4.86 16.07
N LEU A 133 -2.19 -4.48 17.36
CA LEU A 133 -1.02 -3.87 17.97
C LEU A 133 0.22 -4.75 17.84
N ASN A 134 0.10 -6.02 18.21
CA ASN A 134 1.22 -6.96 18.19
C ASN A 134 1.65 -7.32 16.76
N LEU A 135 0.73 -7.51 15.81
CA LEU A 135 1.06 -7.72 14.40
C LEU A 135 1.80 -6.52 13.80
N HIS A 136 1.44 -5.29 14.18
CA HIS A 136 2.18 -4.11 13.78
C HIS A 136 3.59 -4.07 14.38
N HIS A 137 3.76 -4.44 15.66
CA HIS A 137 5.10 -4.52 16.26
C HIS A 137 5.99 -5.56 15.58
N ILE A 138 5.44 -6.74 15.29
CA ILE A 138 6.16 -7.82 14.58
C ILE A 138 6.55 -7.36 13.18
N SER A 139 5.61 -6.87 12.39
CA SER A 139 5.89 -6.41 11.01
C SER A 139 6.90 -5.27 10.97
N LYS A 140 6.82 -4.32 11.90
CA LYS A 140 7.82 -3.25 12.06
C LYS A 140 9.21 -3.79 12.37
N PHE A 141 9.32 -4.76 13.28
CA PHE A 141 10.60 -5.40 13.58
C PHE A 141 11.19 -6.09 12.34
N LEU A 142 10.35 -6.85 11.61
CA LEU A 142 10.79 -7.54 10.40
C LEU A 142 11.27 -6.57 9.33
N ALA A 143 10.55 -5.48 9.09
CA ALA A 143 10.94 -4.46 8.12
C ALA A 143 12.20 -3.70 8.56
N GLU A 144 12.28 -3.20 9.79
CA GLU A 144 13.39 -2.33 10.21
C GLU A 144 14.69 -3.09 10.53
N LYS A 145 14.59 -4.34 11.00
CA LYS A 145 15.73 -5.09 11.55
C LYS A 145 16.07 -6.34 10.76
N LYS A 146 15.11 -7.23 10.54
CA LYS A 146 15.40 -8.52 9.91
C LYS A 146 15.58 -8.40 8.40
N PHE A 147 14.77 -7.57 7.74
CA PHE A 147 14.69 -7.44 6.29
C PHE A 147 14.62 -5.99 5.77
N PRO A 148 15.56 -5.09 6.17
CA PRO A 148 15.52 -3.66 5.82
C PRO A 148 15.66 -3.32 4.34
N LEU A 149 16.04 -4.28 3.51
CA LEU A 149 16.21 -4.10 2.05
C LEU A 149 15.10 -4.77 1.24
N VAL A 150 14.08 -5.32 1.90
CA VAL A 150 12.98 -6.05 1.25
C VAL A 150 11.71 -5.20 1.39
N THR A 151 11.38 -4.46 0.33
CA THR A 151 10.25 -3.53 0.27
C THR A 151 8.90 -4.16 0.63
N GLN A 152 8.70 -5.46 0.38
CA GLN A 152 7.46 -6.14 0.74
C GLN A 152 7.21 -6.16 2.26
N TYR A 153 8.27 -6.20 3.09
CA TYR A 153 8.12 -6.12 4.54
C TYR A 153 7.77 -4.69 5.00
N GLU A 154 8.28 -3.67 4.31
CA GLU A 154 7.85 -2.28 4.52
C GLU A 154 6.36 -2.09 4.20
N ILE A 155 5.90 -2.65 3.07
CA ILE A 155 4.46 -2.67 2.74
C ILE A 155 3.68 -3.36 3.85
N LEU A 156 4.09 -4.56 4.30
CA LEU A 156 3.42 -5.27 5.39
C LEU A 156 3.34 -4.44 6.68
N GLN A 157 4.44 -3.78 7.08
CA GLN A 157 4.47 -2.88 8.23
C GLN A 157 3.44 -1.75 8.11
N ASN A 158 3.39 -1.12 6.94
CA ASN A 158 2.48 0.00 6.67
C ASN A 158 1.02 -0.45 6.70
N VAL A 159 0.70 -1.57 6.05
CA VAL A 159 -0.65 -2.17 6.03
C VAL A 159 -1.10 -2.47 7.46
N CYS A 160 -0.25 -3.12 8.28
CA CYS A 160 -0.56 -3.42 9.68
C CYS A 160 -0.74 -2.14 10.52
N GLY A 161 0.06 -1.10 10.27
CA GLY A 161 -0.05 0.19 10.96
C GLY A 161 -1.37 0.89 10.64
N ASN A 162 -1.70 1.00 9.35
CA ASN A 162 -2.90 1.66 8.87
C ASN A 162 -4.16 0.97 9.38
N VAL A 163 -4.22 -0.37 9.29
CA VAL A 163 -5.34 -1.15 9.83
C VAL A 163 -5.53 -0.97 11.33
N ARG A 164 -4.45 -1.00 12.11
CA ARG A 164 -4.52 -0.74 13.56
C ARG A 164 -5.07 0.65 13.85
N ASP A 165 -4.60 1.66 13.12
CA ASP A 165 -5.03 3.04 13.35
C ASP A 165 -6.49 3.25 12.91
N PHE A 166 -6.93 2.63 11.80
CA PHE A 166 -8.35 2.59 11.41
C PHE A 166 -9.22 1.95 12.50
N HIS A 167 -8.81 0.80 13.04
CA HIS A 167 -9.51 0.14 14.15
C HIS A 167 -9.63 1.08 15.35
N ARG A 168 -8.55 1.75 15.73
CA ARG A 168 -8.54 2.71 16.85
C ARG A 168 -9.54 3.86 16.66
N PHE A 169 -9.69 4.39 15.45
CA PHE A 169 -10.69 5.44 15.19
C PHE A 169 -12.13 4.96 15.41
N ILE A 170 -12.39 3.69 15.13
CA ILE A 170 -13.70 3.07 15.34
C ILE A 170 -13.96 2.95 16.84
N VAL A 171 -13.02 2.34 17.58
CA VAL A 171 -13.12 2.16 19.04
C VAL A 171 -13.27 3.50 19.77
N ASN A 172 -12.58 4.54 19.29
CA ASN A 172 -12.65 5.89 19.86
C ASN A 172 -13.94 6.65 19.51
N GLY A 173 -14.86 6.06 18.75
CA GLY A 173 -16.13 6.69 18.35
C GLY A 173 -15.97 7.81 17.32
N CYS A 174 -14.86 7.84 16.57
CA CYS A 174 -14.67 8.81 15.48
C CYS A 174 -15.49 8.44 14.23
N ILE A 175 -16.02 7.21 14.16
CA ILE A 175 -16.87 6.70 13.09
C ILE A 175 -18.17 6.16 13.72
N GLU A 176 -19.33 6.48 13.15
CA GLU A 176 -20.63 6.05 13.68
C GLU A 176 -20.80 4.51 13.61
N HIS A 177 -21.10 3.91 14.77
CA HIS A 177 -21.18 2.46 15.00
C HIS A 177 -22.08 1.69 14.01
N GLU A 178 -23.19 2.28 13.55
CA GLU A 178 -24.15 1.60 12.66
C GLU A 178 -23.57 1.24 11.27
N SER A 179 -22.50 1.91 10.83
CA SER A 179 -21.88 1.68 9.51
C SER A 179 -20.69 0.73 9.50
N VAL A 180 -20.12 0.42 10.68
CA VAL A 180 -18.79 -0.20 10.80
C VAL A 180 -18.83 -1.63 11.32
N GLU A 181 -19.72 -1.94 12.26
CA GLU A 181 -19.63 -3.20 13.02
C GLU A 181 -19.86 -4.45 12.16
N TYR A 182 -20.76 -4.38 11.17
CA TYR A 182 -21.12 -5.54 10.35
C TYR A 182 -20.20 -5.80 9.15
N VAL A 183 -19.52 -4.78 8.64
CA VAL A 183 -18.73 -4.88 7.40
C VAL A 183 -17.23 -4.80 7.67
N VAL A 184 -16.82 -3.92 8.57
CA VAL A 184 -15.40 -3.58 8.78
C VAL A 184 -14.74 -4.49 9.82
N LEU A 185 -15.44 -4.84 10.90
CA LEU A 185 -14.88 -5.70 11.96
C LEU A 185 -14.47 -7.10 11.45
N PRO A 186 -15.28 -7.81 10.63
CA PRO A 186 -14.85 -9.08 10.05
C PRO A 186 -13.64 -8.95 9.12
N GLN A 187 -13.48 -7.82 8.43
CA GLN A 187 -12.34 -7.56 7.56
C GLN A 187 -11.04 -7.38 8.35
N PHE A 188 -11.09 -6.68 9.48
CA PHE A 188 -9.95 -6.58 10.40
C PHE A 188 -9.54 -7.93 10.95
N GLN A 189 -10.49 -8.73 11.43
CA GLN A 189 -10.21 -10.07 11.94
C GLN A 189 -9.60 -10.97 10.85
N LEU A 190 -10.18 -10.97 9.65
CA LEU A 190 -9.67 -11.76 8.52
C LEU A 190 -8.24 -11.35 8.12
N MET A 191 -7.96 -10.04 8.10
CA MET A 191 -6.64 -9.53 7.80
C MET A 191 -5.63 -9.89 8.90
N ALA A 192 -6.01 -9.72 10.16
CA ALA A 192 -5.18 -10.07 11.30
C ALA A 192 -4.84 -11.57 11.34
N GLU A 193 -5.82 -12.43 11.07
CA GLU A 193 -5.63 -13.88 10.98
C GLU A 193 -4.66 -14.25 9.84
N ARG A 194 -4.85 -13.68 8.64
CA ARG A 194 -3.95 -13.93 7.49
C ARG A 194 -2.51 -13.53 7.78
N VAL A 195 -2.31 -12.34 8.36
CA VAL A 195 -0.97 -11.85 8.70
C VAL A 195 -0.36 -12.73 9.79
N GLY A 196 -1.12 -13.04 10.84
CA GLY A 196 -0.63 -13.85 11.94
C GLY A 196 -0.26 -15.27 11.54
N LEU A 197 -1.06 -15.93 10.69
CA LEU A 197 -0.73 -17.25 10.13
C LEU A 197 0.56 -17.21 9.31
N PHE A 198 0.74 -16.19 8.47
CA PHE A 198 1.99 -16.01 7.73
C PHE A 198 3.19 -15.82 8.68
N LEU A 199 3.03 -15.02 9.73
CA LEU A 199 4.09 -14.78 10.71
C LEU A 199 4.43 -16.05 11.50
N TRP A 200 3.43 -16.89 11.81
CA TRP A 200 3.64 -18.21 12.40
C TRP A 200 4.48 -19.11 11.48
N GLU A 201 4.10 -19.22 10.21
CA GLU A 201 4.84 -19.99 9.22
C GLU A 201 6.27 -19.45 9.04
N CYS A 202 6.44 -18.12 9.00
CA CYS A 202 7.75 -17.48 8.87
C CYS A 202 8.65 -17.74 10.08
N HIS A 203 8.09 -17.77 11.30
CA HIS A 203 8.85 -18.07 12.51
C HIS A 203 9.27 -19.55 12.54
N THR A 204 8.34 -20.46 12.28
CA THR A 204 8.58 -21.91 12.34
C THR A 204 9.54 -22.41 11.26
N GLN A 205 9.53 -21.82 10.07
CA GLN A 205 10.47 -22.14 8.99
C GLN A 205 11.87 -21.52 9.24
N SER A 206 11.93 -20.30 9.78
CA SER A 206 13.20 -19.62 10.08
C SER A 206 14.04 -20.31 11.18
N GLU A 207 13.45 -21.15 12.03
CA GLU A 207 14.18 -21.94 13.04
C GLU A 207 14.82 -23.20 12.45
N LEU A 208 14.50 -23.58 11.21
CA LEU A 208 14.92 -24.86 10.64
C LEU A 208 16.23 -24.82 9.85
N ASP A 209 16.65 -23.70 9.23
CA ASP A 209 17.97 -23.58 8.58
C ASP A 209 18.33 -22.11 8.22
N GLU A 210 19.27 -21.48 8.94
CA GLU A 210 19.73 -20.10 8.63
C GLU A 210 20.58 -19.98 7.34
N ASP A 211 21.05 -21.10 6.78
CA ASP A 211 22.05 -21.13 5.68
C ASP A 211 21.46 -21.48 4.29
N ASP A 212 20.16 -21.78 4.17
CA ASP A 212 19.56 -22.15 2.87
C ASP A 212 18.92 -20.95 2.15
N GLN A 213 19.55 -20.51 1.05
CA GLN A 213 18.99 -19.47 0.16
C GLN A 213 17.62 -19.85 -0.42
N THR A 214 17.27 -21.14 -0.41
CA THR A 214 15.98 -21.66 -0.87
C THR A 214 14.84 -21.23 0.06
N ASP A 215 15.08 -21.15 1.37
CA ASP A 215 14.08 -20.77 2.38
C ASP A 215 13.69 -19.28 2.29
N LYS A 216 14.68 -18.42 2.05
CA LYS A 216 14.44 -16.98 1.81
C LYS A 216 13.53 -16.73 0.59
N HIS A 217 13.69 -17.51 -0.47
CA HIS A 217 12.83 -17.38 -1.66
C HIS A 217 11.40 -17.89 -1.41
N SER A 218 11.24 -18.94 -0.59
CA SER A 218 9.93 -19.43 -0.15
C SER A 218 9.16 -18.35 0.62
N HIS A 219 9.81 -17.75 1.62
CA HIS A 219 9.24 -16.66 2.42
C HIS A 219 8.80 -15.45 1.58
N LEU A 220 9.58 -15.07 0.57
CA LEU A 220 9.23 -13.97 -0.32
C LEU A 220 7.99 -14.27 -1.17
N ILE A 221 7.86 -15.49 -1.70
CA ILE A 221 6.65 -15.90 -2.44
C ILE A 221 5.43 -15.89 -1.52
N MET A 222 5.58 -16.42 -0.30
CA MET A 222 4.50 -16.43 0.69
C MET A 222 4.07 -15.02 1.08
N LEU A 223 5.05 -14.11 1.24
CA LEU A 223 4.79 -12.70 1.52
C LEU A 223 4.09 -12.01 0.34
N GLU A 224 4.53 -12.23 -0.90
CA GLU A 224 3.85 -11.71 -2.09
C GLU A 224 2.37 -12.20 -2.12
N HIS A 225 2.13 -13.49 -1.88
CA HIS A 225 0.77 -14.04 -1.79
C HIS A 225 -0.04 -13.50 -0.61
N LEU A 226 0.60 -13.18 0.51
CA LEU A 226 -0.06 -12.53 1.64
C LEU A 226 -0.50 -11.11 1.24
N LEU A 227 0.39 -10.33 0.63
CA LEU A 227 0.10 -8.95 0.23
C LEU A 227 -1.11 -8.88 -0.70
N LEU A 228 -1.21 -9.80 -1.68
CA LEU A 228 -2.40 -9.93 -2.56
C LEU A 228 -3.71 -10.13 -1.80
N LYS A 229 -3.66 -10.69 -0.59
CA LYS A 229 -4.83 -10.99 0.24
C LYS A 229 -5.15 -9.86 1.22
N ILE A 230 -4.16 -9.10 1.69
CA ILE A 230 -4.36 -8.11 2.76
C ILE A 230 -4.42 -6.67 2.25
N VAL A 231 -3.68 -6.33 1.20
CA VAL A 231 -3.68 -4.97 0.65
C VAL A 231 -5.07 -4.61 0.09
N PRO A 232 -5.78 -5.48 -0.66
CA PRO A 232 -7.15 -5.19 -1.09
C PRO A 232 -8.10 -4.87 0.06
N ILE A 233 -7.93 -5.53 1.22
CA ILE A 233 -8.72 -5.28 2.43
C ILE A 233 -8.40 -3.89 2.97
N GLU A 234 -7.11 -3.55 3.11
CA GLU A 234 -6.70 -2.21 3.56
C GLU A 234 -7.24 -1.11 2.65
N LEU A 235 -7.20 -1.28 1.32
CA LEU A 235 -7.72 -0.31 0.36
C LEU A 235 -9.23 -0.10 0.52
N GLU A 236 -9.97 -1.17 0.80
CA GLU A 236 -11.40 -1.08 1.08
C GLU A 236 -11.69 -0.38 2.41
N LEU A 237 -10.96 -0.74 3.46
CA LEU A 237 -11.04 -0.09 4.77
C LEU A 237 -10.72 1.40 4.66
N MET A 238 -9.70 1.77 3.90
CA MET A 238 -9.33 3.16 3.66
C MET A 238 -10.46 3.92 2.96
N HIS A 239 -11.10 3.34 1.95
CA HIS A 239 -12.25 3.95 1.27
C HIS A 239 -13.44 4.15 2.22
N ILE A 240 -13.77 3.15 3.04
CA ILE A 240 -14.87 3.21 4.01
C ILE A 240 -14.58 4.24 5.10
N CYS A 241 -13.41 4.11 5.75
CA CYS A 241 -12.98 4.99 6.82
C CYS A 241 -12.94 6.44 6.33
N TYR A 242 -12.39 6.72 5.16
CA TYR A 242 -12.39 8.09 4.63
C TYR A 242 -13.79 8.64 4.41
N THR A 243 -14.67 7.89 3.76
CA THR A 243 -16.02 8.37 3.44
C THR A 243 -16.74 8.84 4.70
N ASN A 244 -16.47 8.18 5.83
CA ASN A 244 -17.00 8.54 7.14
C ASN A 244 -16.18 9.61 7.88
N LEU A 245 -14.85 9.61 7.74
CA LEU A 245 -13.94 10.50 8.47
C LEU A 245 -13.77 11.88 7.82
N LYS A 246 -14.08 12.05 6.52
CA LYS A 246 -13.87 13.31 5.80
C LYS A 246 -14.69 14.48 6.33
N SER A 247 -15.84 14.20 6.96
CA SER A 247 -16.68 15.21 7.61
C SER A 247 -16.29 15.46 9.07
N SER A 248 -15.31 14.72 9.60
CA SER A 248 -14.88 14.83 10.98
C SER A 248 -14.16 16.15 11.22
N THR A 249 -14.49 16.80 12.33
CA THR A 249 -13.81 18.02 12.80
C THR A 249 -12.66 17.73 13.78
N SER A 250 -12.38 16.43 14.03
CA SER A 250 -11.33 16.02 14.96
C SER A 250 -9.94 16.34 14.42
N ALA A 251 -9.13 17.03 15.21
CA ALA A 251 -7.73 17.34 14.87
C ALA A 251 -6.87 16.06 14.77
N GLU A 252 -7.22 15.01 15.51
CA GLU A 252 -6.55 13.70 15.42
C GLU A 252 -6.80 13.05 14.07
N VAL A 253 -8.08 13.01 13.65
CA VAL A 253 -8.49 12.50 12.34
C VAL A 253 -7.85 13.31 11.21
N GLY A 254 -7.81 14.64 11.32
CA GLY A 254 -7.16 15.50 10.34
C GLY A 254 -5.65 15.22 10.18
N ARG A 255 -4.93 14.96 11.28
CA ARG A 255 -3.52 14.57 11.23
C ARG A 255 -3.32 13.20 10.57
N PHE A 256 -4.19 12.24 10.89
CA PHE A 256 -4.13 10.91 10.31
C PHE A 256 -4.41 10.91 8.80
N ILE A 257 -5.45 11.62 8.36
CA ILE A 257 -5.74 11.79 6.93
C ILE A 257 -4.53 12.38 6.21
N LYS A 258 -3.90 13.41 6.80
CA LYS A 258 -2.70 14.01 6.23
C LYS A 258 -1.57 12.99 6.09
N GLN A 259 -1.31 12.19 7.12
CA GLN A 259 -0.27 11.15 7.09
C GLN A 259 -0.56 10.11 6.00
N ILE A 260 -1.80 9.64 5.89
CA ILE A 260 -2.21 8.73 4.81
C ILE A 260 -1.95 9.37 3.44
N LEU A 261 -2.38 10.61 3.22
CA LEU A 261 -2.20 11.30 1.95
C LEU A 261 -0.71 11.42 1.56
N GLU A 262 0.18 11.55 2.54
CA GLU A 262 1.63 11.65 2.33
C GLU A 262 2.26 10.29 2.02
N THR A 263 1.82 9.20 2.66
CA THR A 263 2.49 7.88 2.53
C THR A 263 1.82 6.95 1.53
N PHE A 264 0.51 7.09 1.33
CA PHE A 264 -0.30 6.15 0.57
C PHE A 264 0.04 6.05 -0.92
N PRO A 265 0.37 7.14 -1.65
CA PRO A 265 0.78 7.04 -3.05
C PRO A 265 2.00 6.15 -3.25
N ASP A 266 3.02 6.29 -2.39
CA ASP A 266 4.24 5.47 -2.46
C ASP A 266 3.94 4.00 -2.12
N ILE A 267 3.12 3.75 -1.09
CA ILE A 267 2.70 2.37 -0.74
C ILE A 267 1.96 1.71 -1.91
N LEU A 268 1.01 2.42 -2.51
CA LEU A 268 0.26 1.92 -3.67
C LEU A 268 1.19 1.67 -4.88
N ARG A 269 2.14 2.56 -5.13
CA ARG A 269 3.11 2.42 -6.22
C ARG A 269 3.95 1.16 -6.04
N GLU A 270 4.55 0.99 -4.86
CA GLU A 270 5.36 -0.20 -4.57
C GLU A 270 4.52 -1.48 -4.66
N TYR A 271 3.31 -1.47 -4.10
CA TYR A 271 2.41 -2.61 -4.20
C TYR A 271 2.08 -2.98 -5.66
N LEU A 272 1.76 -2.01 -6.50
CA LEU A 272 1.48 -2.25 -7.92
C LEU A 272 2.71 -2.80 -8.67
N ILE A 273 3.92 -2.35 -8.35
CA ILE A 273 5.16 -2.91 -8.92
C ILE A 273 5.31 -4.39 -8.56
N HIS A 274 5.08 -4.76 -7.28
CA HIS A 274 5.13 -6.16 -6.84
C HIS A 274 4.02 -6.99 -7.48
N LEU A 275 2.81 -6.44 -7.58
CA LEU A 275 1.67 -7.08 -8.23
C LEU A 275 1.96 -7.35 -9.71
N GLN A 276 2.64 -6.43 -10.40
CA GLN A 276 2.98 -6.58 -11.82
C GLN A 276 4.01 -7.69 -12.01
N LYS A 277 5.02 -7.72 -11.13
CA LYS A 277 6.04 -8.77 -11.10
C LYS A 277 5.45 -10.14 -10.80
N HIS A 278 4.54 -10.23 -9.82
CA HIS A 278 3.84 -11.47 -9.47
C HIS A 278 3.03 -11.99 -10.67
N MET A 279 2.26 -11.11 -11.30
CA MET A 279 1.48 -11.44 -12.49
C MET A 279 2.35 -11.98 -13.63
N VAL A 280 3.49 -11.35 -13.95
CA VAL A 280 4.42 -11.85 -14.99
C VAL A 280 5.01 -13.23 -14.64
N THR A 281 5.21 -13.49 -13.36
CA THR A 281 5.88 -14.72 -12.88
C THR A 281 4.91 -15.89 -12.76
N VAL A 282 3.69 -15.64 -12.29
CA VAL A 282 2.72 -16.69 -11.92
C VAL A 282 1.65 -16.90 -12.99
N ILE A 283 1.29 -15.86 -13.75
CA ILE A 283 0.19 -15.92 -14.73
C ILE A 283 0.75 -16.10 -16.15
N ASN A 284 0.27 -17.12 -16.87
CA ASN A 284 0.69 -17.39 -18.23
C ASN A 284 0.23 -16.26 -19.20
N PRO A 285 1.14 -15.66 -20.00
CA PRO A 285 0.81 -14.62 -20.98
C PRO A 285 -0.30 -15.00 -21.97
N SER A 286 -0.55 -16.29 -22.19
CA SER A 286 -1.59 -16.78 -23.11
C SER A 286 -3.03 -16.68 -22.57
N ILE A 287 -3.22 -16.29 -21.31
CA ILE A 287 -4.55 -16.14 -20.70
C ILE A 287 -5.20 -14.85 -21.24
N SER A 288 -6.43 -14.94 -21.76
CA SER A 288 -7.16 -13.77 -22.27
C SER A 288 -7.50 -12.78 -21.15
N GLY A 289 -7.34 -11.49 -21.39
CA GLY A 289 -7.58 -10.43 -20.40
C GLY A 289 -6.31 -9.93 -19.71
N THR A 290 -5.26 -10.75 -19.62
CA THR A 290 -3.94 -10.42 -19.02
C THR A 290 -3.34 -9.13 -19.59
N ARG A 291 -3.43 -8.92 -20.92
CA ARG A 291 -2.95 -7.69 -21.56
C ARG A 291 -3.68 -6.44 -21.06
N ASN A 292 -5.00 -6.53 -20.86
CA ASN A 292 -5.77 -5.39 -20.39
C ASN A 292 -5.36 -5.06 -18.95
N ILE A 293 -5.21 -6.07 -18.09
CA ILE A 293 -4.76 -5.87 -16.70
C ILE A 293 -3.39 -5.20 -16.65
N HIS A 294 -2.42 -5.61 -17.48
CA HIS A 294 -1.13 -4.92 -17.56
C HIS A 294 -1.27 -3.45 -17.95
N VAL A 295 -2.08 -3.13 -18.96
CA VAL A 295 -2.34 -1.74 -19.38
C VAL A 295 -2.96 -0.92 -18.24
N MET A 296 -3.85 -1.53 -17.46
CA MET A 296 -4.46 -0.87 -16.30
C MET A 296 -3.44 -0.58 -15.21
N MET A 297 -2.58 -1.55 -14.90
CA MET A 297 -1.52 -1.39 -13.91
C MET A 297 -0.54 -0.31 -14.32
N ASP A 298 -0.09 -0.31 -15.58
CA ASP A 298 0.80 0.72 -16.12
C ASP A 298 0.15 2.11 -15.98
N PHE A 299 -1.13 2.22 -16.30
CA PHE A 299 -1.88 3.48 -16.16
C PHE A 299 -1.95 3.96 -14.70
N LEU A 300 -2.26 3.07 -13.74
CA LEU A 300 -2.28 3.41 -12.31
C LEU A 300 -0.89 3.80 -11.79
N LEU A 301 0.16 3.09 -12.21
CA LEU A 301 1.55 3.40 -11.87
C LEU A 301 2.00 4.76 -12.38
N ILE A 302 1.61 5.12 -13.61
CA ILE A 302 1.86 6.46 -14.17
C ILE A 302 1.20 7.52 -13.29
N ILE A 303 -0.07 7.33 -12.93
CA ILE A 303 -0.79 8.28 -12.06
C ILE A 303 -0.08 8.46 -10.72
N LEU A 304 0.38 7.37 -10.10
CA LEU A 304 1.05 7.41 -8.79
C LEU A 304 2.48 7.95 -8.85
N THR A 305 3.17 7.80 -9.97
CA THR A 305 4.56 8.28 -10.14
C THR A 305 4.62 9.75 -10.52
N ASP A 306 3.74 10.18 -11.42
CA ASP A 306 3.75 11.53 -12.00
C ASP A 306 2.72 12.46 -11.33
N MET A 307 2.20 12.08 -10.16
CA MET A 307 1.20 12.86 -9.43
C MET A 307 1.80 14.22 -9.00
N PRO A 308 1.27 15.37 -9.45
CA PRO A 308 1.82 16.66 -9.09
C PRO A 308 1.65 16.94 -7.58
N THR A 309 2.76 17.15 -6.87
CA THR A 309 2.76 17.45 -5.42
C THR A 309 2.05 18.75 -5.05
N ASP A 310 1.77 19.60 -6.04
CA ASP A 310 1.16 20.92 -5.97
C ASP A 310 -0.39 20.92 -6.01
N LEU A 311 -1.03 19.75 -6.13
CA LEU A 311 -2.50 19.55 -6.13
C LEU A 311 -3.16 19.68 -4.75
N ILE A 312 -2.67 20.58 -3.90
CA ILE A 312 -3.15 20.78 -2.52
C ILE A 312 -4.48 21.56 -2.50
N HIS A 313 -5.48 21.07 -3.23
CA HIS A 313 -6.87 21.09 -2.76
C HIS A 313 -7.18 19.69 -2.29
N HIS A 314 -7.02 19.49 -0.97
CA HIS A 314 -7.03 18.19 -0.30
C HIS A 314 -8.20 17.29 -0.70
N ASP A 315 -9.39 17.87 -0.91
CA ASP A 315 -10.59 17.11 -1.24
C ASP A 315 -10.49 16.39 -2.60
N THR A 316 -9.92 17.04 -3.62
CA THR A 316 -9.86 16.48 -4.98
C THR A 316 -8.71 15.50 -5.17
N PHE A 317 -7.57 15.75 -4.51
CA PHE A 317 -6.45 14.81 -4.47
C PHE A 317 -6.85 13.51 -3.77
N PHE A 318 -7.61 13.63 -2.67
CA PHE A 318 -8.11 12.46 -1.97
C PHE A 318 -9.08 11.65 -2.83
N ASP A 319 -10.08 12.30 -3.44
CA ASP A 319 -11.05 11.60 -4.29
C ASP A 319 -10.37 10.85 -5.45
N LEU A 320 -9.26 11.37 -5.97
CA LEU A 320 -8.41 10.64 -6.91
C LEU A 320 -7.80 9.38 -6.26
N LEU A 321 -7.11 9.53 -5.12
CA LEU A 321 -6.46 8.41 -4.45
C LEU A 321 -7.45 7.31 -4.04
N ALA A 322 -8.66 7.68 -3.62
CA ALA A 322 -9.73 6.73 -3.34
C ALA A 322 -10.10 5.91 -4.58
N ARG A 323 -10.19 6.54 -5.75
CA ARG A 323 -10.46 5.85 -7.03
C ARG A 323 -9.30 4.99 -7.48
N VAL A 324 -8.06 5.49 -7.38
CA VAL A 324 -6.85 4.72 -7.68
C VAL A 324 -6.74 3.51 -6.77
N GLY A 325 -7.01 3.66 -5.47
CA GLY A 325 -7.08 2.58 -4.50
C GLY A 325 -8.16 1.56 -4.84
N ALA A 326 -9.38 2.00 -5.17
CA ALA A 326 -10.47 1.12 -5.59
C ALA A 326 -10.10 0.31 -6.85
N LEU A 327 -9.54 0.95 -7.88
CA LEU A 327 -9.07 0.26 -9.08
C LEU A 327 -7.94 -0.72 -8.78
N THR A 328 -6.99 -0.34 -7.93
CA THR A 328 -5.89 -1.22 -7.50
C THR A 328 -6.43 -2.46 -6.79
N ARG A 329 -7.48 -2.31 -5.97
CA ARG A 329 -8.18 -3.42 -5.32
C ARG A 329 -8.81 -4.36 -6.36
N GLU A 330 -9.54 -3.83 -7.34
CA GLU A 330 -10.16 -4.63 -8.40
C GLU A 330 -9.13 -5.38 -9.26
N VAL A 331 -8.04 -4.70 -9.64
CA VAL A 331 -6.90 -5.33 -10.34
C VAL A 331 -6.33 -6.50 -9.52
N SER A 332 -6.14 -6.31 -8.22
CA SER A 332 -5.60 -7.34 -7.33
C SER A 332 -6.51 -8.56 -7.23
N ASN A 333 -7.83 -8.33 -7.06
CA ASN A 333 -8.82 -9.40 -7.02
C ASN A 333 -8.85 -10.20 -8.33
N LEU A 334 -8.72 -9.51 -9.46
CA LEU A 334 -8.71 -10.14 -10.78
C LEU A 334 -7.45 -11.01 -10.98
N ILE A 335 -6.28 -10.53 -10.56
CA ILE A 335 -5.02 -11.29 -10.59
C ILE A 335 -5.13 -12.54 -9.71
N TRP A 336 -5.68 -12.40 -8.51
CA TRP A 336 -5.94 -13.52 -7.61
C TRP A 336 -6.88 -14.57 -8.20
N ASP A 337 -7.98 -14.14 -8.83
CA ASP A 337 -8.92 -15.04 -9.51
C ASP A 337 -8.28 -15.75 -10.71
N LEU A 338 -7.43 -15.04 -11.45
CA LEU A 338 -6.65 -15.62 -12.55
C LEU A 338 -5.67 -16.69 -12.06
N GLU A 339 -4.95 -16.42 -10.99
CA GLU A 339 -4.05 -17.39 -10.36
C GLU A 339 -4.81 -18.65 -9.94
N LYS A 340 -5.93 -18.50 -9.22
CA LYS A 340 -6.80 -19.62 -8.84
C LYS A 340 -7.29 -20.43 -10.03
N LYS A 341 -7.70 -19.77 -11.12
CA LYS A 341 -8.16 -20.44 -12.36
C LYS A 341 -7.02 -21.19 -13.04
N SER A 342 -5.81 -20.62 -13.04
CA SER A 342 -4.62 -21.26 -13.62
C SER A 342 -4.32 -22.60 -12.94
N MET A 343 -4.49 -22.68 -11.60
CA MET A 343 -4.29 -23.92 -10.83
C MET A 343 -5.37 -24.98 -11.11
N LYS A 344 -6.59 -24.55 -11.46
CA LYS A 344 -7.76 -25.45 -11.65
C LYS A 344 -8.01 -25.90 -13.10
N LYS A 345 -7.24 -25.43 -14.09
CA LYS A 345 -7.43 -25.71 -15.53
C LYS A 345 -8.86 -25.42 -16.04
N GLU A 346 -9.57 -24.47 -15.43
CA GLU A 346 -10.89 -24.03 -15.90
C GLU A 346 -10.76 -22.74 -16.69
N SER A 347 -11.25 -22.74 -17.94
CA SER A 347 -11.36 -21.53 -18.77
C SER A 347 -12.80 -21.05 -18.81
N THR A 348 -13.10 -19.88 -18.23
CA THR A 348 -14.45 -19.27 -18.29
C THR A 348 -14.43 -17.86 -18.87
N THR A 349 -15.54 -17.48 -19.51
CA THR A 349 -15.79 -16.17 -20.16
C THR A 349 -16.06 -15.03 -19.18
N GLU A 350 -16.23 -15.33 -17.89
CA GLU A 350 -16.55 -14.38 -16.81
C GLU A 350 -15.42 -13.38 -16.56
N THR A 351 -14.15 -13.82 -16.60
CA THR A 351 -12.98 -12.95 -16.43
C THR A 351 -12.94 -11.82 -17.46
N ASN A 352 -13.32 -12.11 -18.71
CA ASN A 352 -13.31 -11.10 -19.79
C ASN A 352 -14.34 -10.01 -19.55
N ARG A 353 -15.46 -10.31 -18.88
CA ARG A 353 -16.49 -9.33 -18.55
C ARG A 353 -16.03 -8.40 -17.44
N THR A 354 -15.49 -8.93 -16.35
CA THR A 354 -14.96 -8.13 -15.22
C THR A 354 -13.81 -7.23 -15.68
N THR A 355 -12.93 -7.75 -16.52
CA THR A 355 -11.84 -6.96 -17.12
C THR A 355 -12.39 -5.82 -18.01
N LEU A 356 -13.50 -6.04 -18.71
CA LEU A 356 -14.12 -4.99 -19.54
C LEU A 356 -14.80 -3.92 -18.70
N ASP A 357 -15.43 -4.29 -17.59
CA ASP A 357 -16.04 -3.31 -16.67
C ASP A 357 -14.96 -2.44 -16.01
N LEU A 358 -13.84 -3.04 -15.59
CA LEU A 358 -12.70 -2.29 -15.06
C LEU A 358 -12.03 -1.35 -16.10
N LEU A 359 -12.04 -1.72 -17.39
CA LEU A 359 -11.59 -0.81 -18.45
C LEU A 359 -12.47 0.45 -18.50
N LYS A 360 -13.79 0.30 -18.34
CA LYS A 360 -14.70 1.45 -18.30
C LYS A 360 -14.42 2.33 -17.09
N ASP A 361 -14.14 1.74 -15.93
CA ASP A 361 -13.81 2.51 -14.73
C ASP A 361 -12.50 3.30 -14.89
N ILE A 362 -11.54 2.77 -15.66
CA ILE A 362 -10.33 3.51 -16.04
C ILE A 362 -10.62 4.62 -17.06
N GLU A 363 -11.51 4.40 -18.03
CA GLU A 363 -11.95 5.47 -18.91
C GLU A 363 -12.66 6.60 -18.14
N LEU A 364 -13.50 6.27 -17.16
CA LEU A 364 -14.10 7.25 -16.25
C LEU A 364 -13.02 7.99 -15.44
N LEU A 365 -11.99 7.28 -14.95
CA LEU A 365 -10.87 7.92 -14.26
C LEU A 365 -10.10 8.87 -15.19
N LYS A 366 -9.87 8.51 -16.46
CA LYS A 366 -9.25 9.40 -17.45
C LYS A 366 -10.08 10.66 -17.69
N GLU A 367 -11.40 10.53 -17.78
CA GLU A 367 -12.31 11.68 -17.88
C GLU A 367 -12.21 12.58 -16.64
N ASP A 368 -12.25 12.00 -15.44
CA ASP A 368 -12.12 12.75 -14.17
C ASP A 368 -10.76 13.47 -14.10
N LEU A 369 -9.68 12.80 -14.49
CA LEU A 369 -8.34 13.40 -14.60
C LEU A 369 -8.33 14.55 -15.61
N LYS A 370 -9.08 14.45 -16.71
CA LYS A 370 -9.20 15.54 -17.69
C LYS A 370 -9.85 16.78 -17.07
N TYR A 371 -10.92 16.61 -16.29
CA TYR A 371 -11.62 17.72 -15.66
C TYR A 371 -10.85 18.34 -14.48
N VAL A 372 -10.11 17.53 -13.72
CA VAL A 372 -9.39 17.96 -12.51
C VAL A 372 -7.96 18.43 -12.79
N TYR A 373 -7.21 17.73 -13.65
CA TYR A 373 -5.77 17.94 -13.88
C TYR A 373 -5.49 18.63 -15.22
N LEU A 374 -6.27 18.30 -16.25
CA LEU A 374 -6.09 18.82 -17.61
C LEU A 374 -7.09 19.94 -17.90
N LYS A 375 -7.13 20.98 -17.06
CA LYS A 375 -7.38 22.31 -17.61
C LYS A 375 -6.20 22.65 -18.51
N VAL A 376 -6.23 22.07 -19.72
CA VAL A 376 -5.55 22.61 -20.88
C VAL A 376 -5.83 24.10 -20.81
N PRO A 377 -4.81 24.98 -20.82
CA PRO A 377 -5.07 26.41 -20.94
C PRO A 377 -6.06 26.53 -22.09
N ASP A 378 -7.24 27.11 -21.85
CA ASP A 378 -8.29 27.19 -22.86
C ASP A 378 -7.59 27.52 -24.17
N SER A 379 -7.64 26.61 -25.13
CA SER A 379 -7.02 26.78 -26.45
C SER A 379 -7.62 27.98 -27.22
N SER A 380 -8.46 28.76 -26.53
CA SER A 380 -8.80 30.15 -26.79
C SER A 380 -7.58 30.99 -27.16
N GLN A 381 -7.33 31.02 -28.46
CA GLN A 381 -7.31 32.23 -29.30
C GLN A 381 -6.30 32.15 -30.47
N CYS A 382 -6.09 30.98 -31.06
CA CYS A 382 -5.51 30.95 -32.39
C CYS A 382 -6.51 30.33 -33.37
N CYS A 383 -7.55 31.10 -33.74
CA CYS A 383 -8.15 30.92 -35.05
C CYS A 383 -7.03 31.15 -36.07
N PHE A 384 -6.40 30.07 -36.55
CA PHE A 384 -5.34 30.18 -37.56
C PHE A 384 -6.00 30.63 -38.88
N PRO A 385 -5.70 31.83 -39.38
CA PRO A 385 -6.21 32.23 -40.69
C PRO A 385 -5.48 31.39 -41.74
N MET A 386 -6.25 30.62 -42.51
CA MET A 386 -5.75 29.74 -43.56
C MET A 386 -5.08 30.50 -44.73
N SER A 387 -5.10 31.84 -44.72
CA SER A 387 -4.77 32.68 -45.87
C SER A 387 -3.43 33.41 -45.82
N ASP A 388 -2.72 33.48 -44.68
CA ASP A 388 -1.41 34.15 -44.57
C ASP A 388 -0.34 33.23 -43.97
N GLY A 389 0.51 32.66 -44.83
CA GLY A 389 1.59 31.74 -44.43
C GLY A 389 2.54 32.28 -43.35
N PRO A 390 3.05 33.52 -43.44
CA PRO A 390 3.90 34.09 -42.40
C PRO A 390 3.19 34.27 -41.05
N LEU A 391 1.90 34.61 -41.06
CA LEU A 391 1.09 34.77 -39.85
C LEU A 391 0.82 33.41 -39.20
N PHE A 392 0.49 32.40 -40.00
CA PHE A 392 0.36 31.01 -39.53
C PHE A 392 1.62 30.52 -38.82
N MET A 393 2.80 30.71 -39.43
CA MET A 393 4.09 30.30 -38.84
C MET A 393 4.40 31.03 -37.53
N HIS A 394 4.02 32.31 -37.42
CA HIS A 394 4.17 33.07 -36.18
C HIS A 394 3.26 32.53 -35.06
N LEU A 395 2.00 32.26 -35.37
CA LEU A 395 1.03 31.70 -34.42
C LEU A 395 1.40 30.27 -34.02
N LEU A 396 1.90 29.45 -34.96
CA LEU A 396 2.32 28.08 -34.68
C LEU A 396 3.51 28.07 -33.73
N LYS A 397 4.50 28.94 -33.96
CA LYS A 397 5.63 29.09 -33.03
C LYS A 397 5.18 29.50 -31.61
N ARG A 398 4.21 30.44 -31.51
CA ARG A 398 3.65 30.83 -30.21
C ARG A 398 2.97 29.65 -29.54
N HIS A 399 2.14 28.92 -30.28
CA HIS A 399 1.49 27.72 -29.78
C HIS A 399 2.49 26.68 -29.27
N LEU A 400 3.56 26.40 -30.03
CA LEU A 400 4.62 25.48 -29.58
C LEU A 400 5.34 25.98 -28.32
N ASN A 401 5.52 27.29 -28.13
CA ASN A 401 6.06 27.83 -26.87
C ASN A 401 5.10 27.60 -25.71
N ASP A 402 3.81 27.90 -25.90
CA ASP A 402 2.79 27.70 -24.88
C ASP A 402 2.68 26.21 -24.50
N LEU A 403 2.86 25.30 -25.47
CA LEU A 403 2.98 23.86 -25.21
C LEU A 403 4.26 23.51 -24.43
N LEU A 404 5.43 24.03 -24.83
CA LEU A 404 6.68 23.75 -24.11
C LEU A 404 6.69 24.25 -22.67
N ASP A 405 5.96 25.34 -22.40
CA ASP A 405 5.73 25.91 -21.07
C ASP A 405 4.60 25.20 -20.30
N SER A 406 3.89 24.27 -20.94
CA SER A 406 2.82 23.47 -20.32
C SER A 406 3.38 22.33 -19.45
N ASN A 407 2.71 22.11 -18.33
CA ASN A 407 2.92 20.96 -17.44
C ASN A 407 1.99 19.78 -17.78
N ALA A 408 1.28 19.82 -18.90
CA ALA A 408 0.36 18.74 -19.29
C ALA A 408 1.12 17.44 -19.64
N TYR A 409 0.61 16.31 -19.14
CA TYR A 409 1.20 14.98 -19.34
C TYR A 409 1.38 14.60 -20.82
N SER A 410 0.37 14.87 -21.65
CA SER A 410 0.45 14.61 -23.10
C SER A 410 1.61 15.36 -23.76
N ILE A 411 2.00 16.51 -23.22
CA ILE A 411 3.10 17.33 -23.74
C ILE A 411 4.45 16.85 -23.23
N ALA A 412 4.56 16.40 -21.98
CA ALA A 412 5.79 15.84 -21.43
C ALA A 412 6.32 14.67 -22.28
N LEU A 413 5.43 13.81 -22.78
CA LEU A 413 5.75 12.65 -23.61
C LEU A 413 6.33 12.98 -25.00
N ILE A 414 6.05 14.17 -25.53
CA ILE A 414 6.50 14.61 -26.86
C ILE A 414 7.29 15.93 -26.79
N LYS A 415 7.80 16.27 -25.61
CA LYS A 415 8.38 17.60 -25.33
C LYS A 415 9.65 17.83 -26.13
N GLU A 416 10.45 16.78 -26.31
CA GLU A 416 11.66 16.81 -27.11
C GLU A 416 11.33 17.02 -28.60
N GLU A 417 10.33 16.31 -29.11
CA GLU A 417 9.85 16.41 -30.48
C GLU A 417 9.22 17.78 -30.78
N ILE A 418 8.38 18.30 -29.88
CA ILE A 418 7.84 19.67 -29.97
C ILE A 418 8.98 20.69 -29.97
N GLY A 419 9.99 20.48 -29.12
CA GLY A 419 11.20 21.29 -29.07
C GLY A 419 11.97 21.29 -30.40
N GLN A 420 12.13 20.11 -31.01
CA GLN A 420 12.81 19.94 -32.29
C GLN A 420 12.02 20.60 -33.43
N VAL A 421 10.71 20.36 -33.51
CA VAL A 421 9.83 21.00 -34.51
C VAL A 421 9.90 22.53 -34.40
N LYS A 422 9.92 23.08 -33.18
CA LYS A 422 10.11 24.52 -32.97
C LYS A 422 11.46 25.01 -33.50
N GLN A 423 12.55 24.31 -33.20
CA GLN A 423 13.89 24.68 -33.67
C GLN A 423 13.98 24.64 -35.20
N ASP A 424 13.44 23.59 -35.81
CA ASP A 424 13.42 23.41 -37.26
C ASP A 424 12.58 24.50 -37.94
N LEU A 425 11.41 24.85 -37.38
CA LEU A 425 10.59 25.94 -37.89
C LEU A 425 11.28 27.30 -37.75
N GLU A 426 12.01 27.55 -36.66
CA GLU A 426 12.80 28.78 -36.48
C GLU A 426 13.95 28.86 -37.49
N PHE A 427 14.63 27.74 -37.69
CA PHE A 427 15.69 27.59 -38.68
C PHE A 427 15.16 27.85 -40.09
N ILE A 428 14.09 27.15 -40.49
CA ILE A 428 13.42 27.32 -41.78
C ILE A 428 12.98 28.77 -41.96
N ARG A 429 12.29 29.35 -40.97
CA ARG A 429 11.83 30.75 -41.02
C ARG A 429 12.99 31.71 -41.28
N SER A 430 14.17 31.48 -40.70
CA SER A 430 15.34 32.34 -40.90
C SER A 430 15.79 32.44 -42.37
N PHE A 431 15.56 31.41 -43.19
CA PHE A 431 15.87 31.44 -44.63
C PHE A 431 14.91 32.31 -45.43
N PHE A 432 13.69 32.57 -44.94
CA PHE A 432 12.66 33.28 -45.70
C PHE A 432 12.50 34.75 -45.29
N VAL A 433 13.31 35.25 -44.33
CA VAL A 433 13.24 36.66 -43.86
C VAL A 433 13.77 37.67 -44.89
N ASN A 434 14.55 37.26 -45.90
CA ASN A 434 15.36 38.16 -46.73
C ASN A 434 15.29 37.97 -48.27
N PHE A 435 14.32 37.25 -48.84
CA PHE A 435 14.38 36.87 -50.27
C PHE A 435 13.12 37.23 -51.09
N GLU A 436 13.34 37.56 -52.36
CA GLU A 436 12.28 37.92 -53.33
C GLU A 436 11.31 36.75 -53.55
N GLU A 437 10.02 37.04 -53.40
CA GLU A 437 8.90 36.09 -53.30
C GLU A 437 8.73 35.15 -54.50
N GLU A 438 9.36 35.37 -55.65
CA GLU A 438 8.97 34.73 -56.91
C GLU A 438 9.67 33.39 -57.21
N LEU A 439 10.87 33.16 -56.67
CA LEU A 439 11.68 31.97 -57.00
C LEU A 439 11.43 30.74 -56.10
N TYR A 440 10.76 30.92 -54.97
CA TYR A 440 10.61 29.86 -53.96
C TYR A 440 9.16 29.65 -53.48
N LYS A 441 8.17 30.17 -54.22
CA LYS A 441 6.73 29.98 -53.89
C LYS A 441 6.39 28.50 -53.69
N ASP A 442 6.90 27.63 -54.54
CA ASP A 442 6.65 26.18 -54.46
C ASP A 442 7.30 25.55 -53.22
N LEU A 443 8.50 26.00 -52.85
CA LEU A 443 9.20 25.51 -51.66
C LEU A 443 8.54 26.01 -50.39
N TRP A 444 8.13 27.28 -50.35
CA TRP A 444 7.40 27.88 -49.25
C TRP A 444 6.02 27.25 -49.07
N ALA A 445 5.31 26.93 -50.15
CA ALA A 445 4.07 26.18 -50.10
C ALA A 445 4.26 24.80 -49.47
N ARG A 446 5.33 24.07 -49.82
CA ARG A 446 5.67 22.79 -49.19
C ARG A 446 6.02 22.92 -47.71
N VAL A 447 6.78 23.94 -47.34
CA VAL A 447 7.09 24.24 -45.93
C VAL A 447 5.81 24.50 -45.14
N LEU A 448 4.87 25.27 -45.70
CA LEU A 448 3.57 25.50 -45.07
C LEU A 448 2.76 24.21 -44.94
N THR A 449 2.72 23.37 -45.98
CA THR A 449 2.05 22.06 -45.92
C THR A 449 2.59 21.21 -44.78
N VAL A 450 3.92 21.09 -44.67
CA VAL A 450 4.57 20.32 -43.58
C VAL A 450 4.28 20.95 -42.21
N ALA A 451 4.23 22.27 -42.11
CA ALA A 451 3.90 22.96 -40.86
C ALA A 451 2.43 22.77 -40.45
N TYR A 452 1.50 22.72 -41.41
CA TYR A 452 0.11 22.35 -41.17
C TYR A 452 -0.01 20.89 -40.71
N GLU A 453 0.67 19.96 -41.39
CA GLU A 453 0.68 18.54 -41.00
C GLU A 453 1.30 18.34 -39.61
N ALA A 454 2.41 19.01 -39.31
CA ALA A 454 3.04 18.95 -37.99
C ALA A 454 2.11 19.46 -36.89
N LYS A 455 1.40 20.58 -37.15
CA LYS A 455 0.37 21.08 -36.24
C LYS A 455 -0.73 20.05 -36.04
N ASP A 456 -1.30 19.52 -37.13
CA ASP A 456 -2.41 18.57 -37.05
C ASP A 456 -1.99 17.26 -36.38
N VAL A 457 -0.74 16.80 -36.55
CA VAL A 457 -0.19 15.64 -35.86
C VAL A 457 0.05 15.94 -34.39
N ILE A 458 0.56 17.12 -34.02
CA ILE A 458 0.74 17.51 -32.62
C ILE A 458 -0.62 17.62 -31.93
N ASP A 459 -1.56 18.35 -32.53
CA ASP A 459 -2.95 18.47 -32.06
C ASP A 459 -3.59 17.09 -31.98
N SER A 460 -3.38 16.24 -32.99
CA SER A 460 -3.87 14.86 -32.97
C SER A 460 -3.18 14.02 -31.92
N ILE A 461 -1.89 14.17 -31.57
CA ILE A 461 -1.28 13.41 -30.47
C ILE A 461 -1.82 13.88 -29.12
N ILE A 462 -2.07 15.18 -29.01
CA ILE A 462 -2.72 15.80 -27.85
C ILE A 462 -4.17 15.32 -27.73
N ASP A 463 -4.88 15.14 -28.85
CA ASP A 463 -6.31 14.77 -28.91
C ASP A 463 -6.57 13.26 -29.08
N SER A 464 -5.66 12.46 -29.66
CA SER A 464 -5.87 11.04 -30.04
C SER A 464 -5.36 10.04 -29.01
N LYS A 465 -4.70 10.50 -27.95
CA LYS A 465 -4.60 9.73 -26.70
C LYS A 465 -5.85 9.90 -25.81
N VAL A 466 -6.94 10.41 -26.39
CA VAL A 466 -8.32 10.45 -25.86
C VAL A 466 -9.20 9.37 -26.54
N VAL A 467 -8.62 8.23 -26.95
CA VAL A 467 -9.38 7.06 -27.44
C VAL A 467 -9.05 5.81 -26.66
#